data_AF-A0A131Z0U2-F1
#
_entry.id   AF-A0A131Z0U2-F1
#
_cell.length_a   1.000
_cell.length_b   1.000
_cell.length_c   1.000
_cell.angle_alpha   90.00
_cell.angle_beta   90.00
_cell.angle_gamma   90.00
#
_symmetry.space_group_name_H-M   'P 1'
#
loop_
_entity.id
_entity.type
_entity.pdbx_description
1 polymer ?
#
loop_
_entity_poly.entity_id
_entity_poly.type
_entity_poly.pdbx_seq_one_letter_code
_entity_poly.pdbx_strand_id
1 'polypeptide(L)'
;MRWPKNEHLYLESLEMSPGGRITMLGLPAHRPLAWIPARSLGGGGSKGAFKKGTVVRFSKLTIDKLPTPWAWVLKVIGAFKASKPSNLPSAKAE
;
A
#
# COMPACT_ATOMS: atom_id res chain seq x y z
N MET A 1 9.39 -15.22 2.88
CA MET A 1 8.79 -14.03 2.23
C MET A 1 8.96 -14.17 0.73
N ARG A 2 7.97 -13.78 -0.09
CA ARG A 2 8.02 -13.91 -1.56
C ARG A 2 7.74 -12.55 -2.19
N TRP A 3 8.28 -12.32 -3.39
CA TRP A 3 7.94 -11.13 -4.15
C TRP A 3 6.42 -11.07 -4.41
N PRO A 4 5.78 -9.88 -4.37
CA PRO A 4 4.34 -9.77 -4.56
C PRO A 4 3.92 -10.30 -5.93
N LYS A 5 2.90 -11.16 -5.94
CA LYS A 5 2.26 -11.59 -7.18
C LYS A 5 1.59 -10.35 -7.82
N ASN A 6 1.73 -10.20 -9.14
CA ASN A 6 1.20 -9.07 -9.91
C ASN A 6 1.81 -7.71 -9.51
N GLU A 7 3.03 -7.73 -8.94
CA GLU A 7 3.80 -6.52 -8.65
C GLU A 7 3.07 -5.53 -7.71
N HIS A 8 2.06 -5.98 -6.96
CA HIS A 8 1.28 -5.16 -6.05
C HIS A 8 1.40 -5.70 -4.62
N LEU A 9 1.89 -4.87 -3.69
CA LEU A 9 1.88 -5.17 -2.26
C LEU A 9 0.77 -4.38 -1.57
N TYR A 10 -0.06 -5.10 -0.83
CA TYR A 10 -1.17 -4.52 -0.10
C TYR A 10 -0.79 -4.26 1.36
N LEU A 11 -0.83 -2.99 1.77
CA LEU A 11 -0.53 -2.54 3.14
C LEU A 11 -1.85 -2.15 3.83
N GLU A 12 -2.54 -3.15 4.38
CA GLU A 12 -3.89 -3.00 4.98
C GLU A 12 -3.97 -1.99 6.12
N SER A 13 -2.93 -1.98 6.96
CA SER A 13 -2.91 -1.18 8.19
C SER A 13 -2.37 0.23 7.97
N LEU A 14 -2.01 0.61 6.74
CA LEU A 14 -1.23 1.81 6.46
C LEU A 14 -1.86 2.64 5.35
N GLU A 15 -2.22 3.88 5.66
CA GLU A 15 -2.70 4.87 4.70
C GLU A 15 -1.65 5.95 4.48
N MET A 16 -1.39 6.27 3.22
CA MET A 16 -0.41 7.29 2.84
C MET A 16 -1.05 8.67 2.83
N SER A 17 -0.37 9.65 3.43
CA SER A 17 -0.73 11.05 3.31
C SER A 17 -0.40 11.59 1.91
N PRO A 18 -1.11 12.64 1.43
CA PRO A 18 -0.70 13.39 0.26
C PRO A 18 0.74 13.93 0.47
N GLY A 19 1.68 13.52 -0.39
CA GLY A 19 3.11 13.85 -0.25
C GLY A 19 3.97 12.79 0.45
N GLY A 20 3.37 11.71 0.94
CA GLY A 20 4.10 10.57 1.48
C GLY A 20 4.91 9.83 0.40
N ARG A 21 6.01 9.20 0.81
CA ARG A 21 6.96 8.54 -0.08
C ARG A 21 7.24 7.12 0.38
N ILE A 22 7.28 6.19 -0.57
CA ILE A 22 7.69 4.81 -0.35
C ILE A 22 8.93 4.56 -1.20
N THR A 23 9.99 4.03 -0.59
CA THR A 23 11.25 3.69 -1.27
C THR A 23 11.66 2.27 -0.87
N MET A 24 12.40 1.59 -1.74
CA MET A 24 12.95 0.27 -1.43
C MET A 24 14.44 0.39 -1.11
N LEU A 25 14.86 -0.16 0.02
CA LEU A 25 16.28 -0.24 0.37
C LEU A 25 16.96 -1.27 -0.53
N GLY A 26 18.18 -0.97 -0.98
CA GLY A 26 18.94 -1.84 -1.89
C GLY A 26 18.72 -1.57 -3.39
N LEU A 27 17.75 -0.73 -3.75
CA LEU A 27 17.73 -0.06 -5.06
C LEU A 27 18.36 1.33 -4.94
N PRO A 28 18.79 1.95 -6.06
CA PRO A 28 19.23 3.35 -6.05
C PRO A 28 18.19 4.20 -5.32
N ALA A 29 18.59 4.72 -4.15
CA ALA A 29 17.71 5.23 -3.09
C ALA A 29 16.81 6.41 -3.49
N HIS A 30 16.93 6.87 -4.72
CA HIS A 30 16.26 8.05 -5.25
C HIS A 30 14.96 7.75 -6.01
N ARG A 31 14.62 6.48 -6.30
CA ARG A 31 13.37 6.18 -7.01
C ARG A 31 12.23 5.84 -6.04
N PRO A 32 11.27 6.77 -5.81
CA PRO A 32 10.07 6.45 -5.08
C PRO A 32 9.23 5.42 -5.86
N LEU A 33 8.66 4.47 -5.12
CA LEU A 33 7.68 3.52 -5.65
C LEU A 33 6.34 4.22 -5.83
N ALA A 34 5.65 3.90 -6.92
CA ALA A 34 4.28 4.34 -7.13
C ALA A 34 3.36 3.66 -6.12
N TRP A 35 2.38 4.39 -5.61
CA TRP A 35 1.38 3.86 -4.70
C TRP A 35 0.03 4.51 -4.96
N ILE A 36 -1.03 3.78 -4.61
CA ILE A 36 -2.42 4.26 -4.69
C ILE A 36 -3.17 3.89 -3.41
N PRO A 37 -4.18 4.68 -3.00
CA PRO A 37 -5.10 4.26 -1.96
C PRO A 37 -5.79 2.95 -2.36
N ALA A 38 -5.90 2.02 -1.41
CA ALA A 38 -6.56 0.73 -1.60
C ALA A 38 -8.00 0.85 -2.16
N ARG A 39 -8.73 1.87 -1.68
CA ARG A 39 -10.06 2.25 -2.15
C ARG A 39 -10.14 2.56 -3.65
N SER A 40 -9.03 2.98 -4.27
CA SER A 40 -8.99 3.35 -5.69
C SER A 40 -8.91 2.15 -6.63
N LEU A 41 -8.72 0.93 -6.12
CA LEU A 41 -8.77 -0.30 -6.90
C LEU A 41 -10.19 -0.88 -7.07
N GLY A 42 -11.19 -0.32 -6.38
CA GLY A 42 -12.59 -0.73 -6.48
C GLY A 42 -13.24 -0.19 -7.75
N GLY A 43 -13.13 -0.93 -8.86
CA GLY A 43 -13.96 -0.72 -10.04
C GLY A 43 -15.43 -1.00 -9.73
N GLY A 44 -16.32 -0.15 -10.24
CA GLY A 44 -17.76 -0.19 -9.97
C GLY A 44 -18.38 -1.58 -10.17
N GLY A 45 -19.08 -2.05 -9.13
CA GLY A 45 -19.82 -3.31 -9.18
C GLY A 45 -19.73 -4.08 -7.87
N SER A 46 -20.80 -4.02 -7.07
CA SER A 46 -21.18 -4.97 -6.03
C SER A 46 -20.29 -5.13 -4.77
N LYS A 47 -20.84 -4.65 -3.64
CA LYS A 47 -20.78 -5.30 -2.31
C LYS A 47 -19.41 -5.70 -1.72
N GLY A 48 -18.33 -4.97 -2.00
CA GLY A 48 -17.05 -5.15 -1.30
C GLY A 48 -16.71 -3.92 -0.47
N ALA A 49 -16.63 -4.06 0.86
CA ALA A 49 -16.23 -3.00 1.78
C ALA A 49 -15.05 -2.17 1.25
N PHE A 50 -15.11 -0.84 1.38
CA PHE A 50 -14.01 0.06 1.07
C PHE A 50 -12.72 -0.47 1.70
N LYS A 51 -11.87 -1.06 0.87
CA LYS A 51 -10.61 -1.65 1.30
C LYS A 51 -9.69 -0.51 1.75
N LYS A 52 -9.38 -0.46 3.05
CA LYS A 52 -8.49 0.54 3.66
C LYS A 52 -7.03 0.16 3.45
N GLY A 53 -6.17 1.16 3.42
CA GLY A 53 -4.74 0.97 3.30
C GLY A 53 -4.16 1.47 1.98
N THR A 54 -2.95 1.00 1.68
CA THR A 54 -2.14 1.48 0.55
C THR A 54 -1.69 0.32 -0.31
N VAL A 55 -1.77 0.48 -1.63
CA VAL A 55 -1.22 -0.47 -2.59
C VAL A 55 0.08 0.10 -3.13
N VAL A 56 1.18 -0.60 -2.90
CA VAL A 56 2.49 -0.26 -3.47
C VAL A 56 2.66 -1.02 -4.77
N ARG A 57 3.00 -0.30 -5.84
CA ARG A 57 3.24 -0.86 -7.17
C ARG A 57 4.74 -0.99 -7.40
N PHE A 58 5.17 -2.20 -7.67
CA PHE A 58 6.54 -2.54 -8.00
C PHE A 58 6.71 -2.62 -9.52
N SER A 59 7.94 -2.44 -9.99
CA SER A 59 8.28 -2.83 -11.35
C SER A 59 8.44 -4.34 -11.42
N LYS A 60 8.18 -4.91 -12.59
CA LYS A 60 8.44 -6.32 -12.86
C LYS A 60 9.92 -6.61 -12.58
N LEU A 61 10.17 -7.57 -11.69
CA LEU A 61 11.52 -8.06 -11.48
C LEU A 61 11.90 -8.95 -12.65
N THR A 62 12.85 -8.49 -13.45
CA THR A 62 13.62 -9.35 -14.35
C THR A 62 14.74 -9.99 -13.54
N ILE A 63 14.96 -11.29 -13.70
CA ILE A 63 15.96 -12.10 -12.98
C ILE A 63 17.35 -11.42 -12.98
N ASP A 64 17.67 -10.68 -14.04
CA ASP A 64 18.96 -9.98 -14.22
C ASP A 64 19.17 -8.74 -13.32
N LYS A 65 18.14 -8.26 -12.62
CA LYS A 65 18.16 -6.99 -11.87
C LYS A 65 18.04 -7.13 -10.36
N LEU A 66 18.07 -8.36 -9.87
CA LEU A 66 18.04 -8.63 -8.44
C LEU A 66 19.48 -8.85 -7.95
N PRO A 67 20.04 -7.99 -7.07
CA PRO A 67 20.84 -8.57 -6.01
C PRO A 67 19.97 -9.62 -5.32
N THR A 68 20.54 -10.66 -4.75
CA THR A 68 19.81 -11.76 -4.10
C THR A 68 19.65 -11.49 -2.59
N PRO A 69 18.88 -10.49 -2.10
CA PRO A 69 18.68 -10.35 -0.68
C PRO A 69 17.63 -11.36 -0.20
N TRP A 70 17.81 -11.87 1.01
CA TRP A 70 16.85 -12.76 1.67
C TRP A 70 15.52 -12.06 2.04
N ALA A 71 15.46 -10.73 1.93
CA ALA A 71 14.26 -9.92 2.10
C ALA A 71 14.37 -8.55 1.40
N TRP A 72 13.23 -7.97 1.03
CA TRP A 72 13.13 -6.59 0.55
C TRP A 72 12.57 -5.70 1.65
N VAL A 73 13.16 -4.53 1.85
CA VAL A 73 12.77 -3.59 2.90
C VAL A 73 12.23 -2.30 2.29
N LEU A 74 11.04 -1.90 2.74
CA LEU A 74 10.42 -0.63 2.36
C LEU A 74 10.67 0.43 3.43
N LYS A 75 11.16 1.59 3.01
CA LYS A 75 11.16 2.82 3.81
C LYS A 75 9.95 3.66 3.43
N VAL A 76 9.05 3.84 4.39
CA VAL A 76 7.79 4.55 4.25
C VAL A 76 7.84 5.84 5.07
N ILE A 77 7.58 6.99 4.44
CA ILE A 77 7.53 8.30 5.09
C ILE A 77 6.16 8.94 4.81
N GLY A 78 5.56 9.55 5.83
CA GLY A 78 4.29 10.26 5.69
C GLY A 78 3.09 9.32 5.60
N ALA A 79 3.08 8.27 6.42
CA ALA A 79 1.98 7.33 6.52
C ALA A 79 1.40 7.31 7.92
N PHE A 80 0.12 6.98 8.03
CA PHE A 80 -0.60 6.86 9.28
C PHE A 80 -1.32 5.51 9.36
N LYS A 81 -1.64 5.09 10.59
CA LYS A 81 -2.38 3.86 10.82
C LYS A 81 -3.78 4.01 10.23
N ALA A 82 -4.18 3.08 9.38
CA ALA A 82 -5.55 2.99 8.91
C ALA A 82 -6.46 2.81 10.13
N SER A 83 -7.28 3.80 10.43
CA SER A 83 -8.21 3.73 11.56
C SER A 83 -9.26 2.66 11.28
N LYS A 84 -9.67 1.88 12.28
CA LYS A 84 -10.81 0.95 12.13
C LYS A 84 -12.08 1.77 11.83
N PRO A 85 -12.99 1.32 10.96
CA PRO A 85 -14.29 1.96 10.84
C PRO A 85 -14.99 1.87 12.20
N SER A 86 -15.25 3.01 12.84
CA SER A 86 -16.08 3.08 14.04
C SER A 86 -17.53 2.90 13.59
N ASN A 87 -18.09 1.72 13.82
CA ASN A 87 -19.54 1.55 13.82
C ASN A 87 -20.09 2.17 15.11
N LEU A 88 -20.15 3.51 15.19
CA LEU A 88 -20.99 4.16 16.19
C LEU A 88 -22.37 4.36 15.55
N PRO A 89 -23.45 3.79 16.12
CA PRO A 89 -24.79 4.17 15.71
C PRO A 89 -25.01 5.63 16.08
N SER A 90 -25.31 6.45 15.07
CA SER A 90 -25.78 7.82 15.25
C SER A 90 -27.10 7.75 16.02
N ALA A 91 -27.07 8.05 17.33
CA ALA A 91 -28.28 8.22 18.10
C ALA A 91 -29.06 9.39 17.50
N LYS A 92 -30.25 9.10 16.95
CA LYS A 92 -31.24 10.14 16.65
C LYS A 92 -31.61 10.79 17.98
N ALA A 93 -31.41 12.11 18.08
CA ALA A 93 -32.08 12.92 19.08
C ALA A 93 -33.57 12.99 18.70
N GLU A 94 -34.43 12.65 19.65
CA GLU A 94 -35.87 12.87 19.63
C GLU A 94 -36.18 14.36 19.89
#